data_AF-A0A2P4T7R1-F1
#
_entry.id   AF-A0A2P4T7R1-F1
#
_cell.length_a   1.000
_cell.length_b   1.000
_cell.length_c   1.000
_cell.angle_alpha   90.00
_cell.angle_beta   90.00
_cell.angle_gamma   90.00
#
_symmetry.space_group_name_H-M   'P 1'
#
loop_
_entity.id
_entity.type
_entity.pdbx_description
1 polymer ?
#
loop_
_entity_poly.entity_id
_entity_poly.type
_entity_poly.pdbx_seq_one_letter_code
_entity_poly.pdbx_strand_id
1 'polypeptide(L)'
;KVCKHLPQCPQPIAPKNGGIVCITIGSTEYCKPMCNKGYDFSFLRRSRLYETCGSTTEFTWTTQLTGGQTLAVCEPSERAVSGAESAYFPDNSSCLHTLAYRESEQIETFLGELAKQGIDTFNHDKEADCLICGY
;
A
#
# COMPACT_ATOMS: atom_id res chain seq x y z
N LYS A 1 1.41 -14.52 8.15
CA LYS A 1 2.61 -14.41 7.28
C LYS A 1 3.32 -13.11 7.68
N VAL A 2 4.64 -13.11 7.83
CA VAL A 2 5.40 -11.86 8.04
C VAL A 2 5.85 -11.38 6.67
N CYS A 3 5.55 -10.12 6.33
CA CYS A 3 5.98 -9.52 5.09
C CYS A 3 7.50 -9.39 5.05
N LYS A 4 8.11 -9.83 3.95
CA LYS A 4 9.54 -9.68 3.71
C LYS A 4 9.74 -8.34 2.97
N HIS A 5 10.15 -7.33 3.72
CA HIS A 5 10.44 -6.00 3.19
C HIS A 5 11.88 -5.90 2.70
N LEU A 6 12.16 -4.86 1.90
CA LEU A 6 13.52 -4.52 1.51
C LEU A 6 14.28 -4.07 2.78
N PRO A 7 15.36 -4.77 3.22
CA PRO A 7 15.94 -4.55 4.55
C PRO A 7 16.47 -3.14 4.81
N GLN A 8 16.85 -2.42 3.76
CA GLN A 8 17.34 -1.06 3.85
C GLN A 8 16.20 -0.04 4.06
N CYS A 9 14.98 -0.39 3.66
CA CYS A 9 13.82 0.46 3.81
C CYS A 9 13.24 0.34 5.23
N PRO A 10 12.85 1.46 5.87
CA PRO A 10 12.11 1.42 7.12
C PRO A 10 10.87 0.56 6.96
N GLN A 11 10.56 -0.32 7.92
CA GLN A 11 9.34 -1.14 7.82
C GLN A 11 8.09 -0.24 7.83
N PRO A 12 7.21 -0.33 6.82
CA PRO A 12 6.02 0.51 6.75
C PRO A 12 5.01 0.10 7.83
N ILE A 13 4.38 1.09 8.45
CA ILE A 13 3.34 0.87 9.45
C ILE A 13 1.98 0.96 8.76
N ALA A 14 1.23 -0.13 8.79
CA ALA A 14 -0.11 -0.18 8.23
C ALA A 14 -1.06 0.79 8.98
N PRO A 15 -1.88 1.57 8.25
CA PRO A 15 -2.81 2.50 8.88
C PRO A 15 -3.85 1.73 9.68
N LYS A 16 -4.18 2.24 10.87
CA LYS A 16 -5.36 1.77 11.61
C LYS A 16 -6.60 1.88 10.73
N ASN A 17 -7.47 0.88 10.77
CA ASN A 17 -8.65 0.79 9.89
C ASN A 17 -8.31 0.75 8.39
N GLY A 18 -7.19 0.12 8.05
CA GLY A 18 -6.76 -0.05 6.68
C GLY A 18 -5.65 -1.07 6.56
N GLY A 19 -4.91 -0.98 5.47
CA GLY A 19 -3.78 -1.85 5.19
C GLY A 19 -2.81 -1.25 4.19
N ILE A 20 -1.74 -2.00 3.91
CA ILE A 20 -0.74 -1.65 2.91
C ILE A 20 -0.43 -2.90 2.10
N VAL A 21 -0.54 -2.78 0.78
CA VAL A 21 -0.05 -3.81 -0.16
C VAL A 21 1.35 -3.39 -0.59
N CYS A 22 2.35 -4.26 -0.42
CA CYS A 22 3.72 -3.98 -0.81
C CYS A 22 4.20 -4.98 -1.87
N ILE A 23 4.93 -4.47 -2.87
CA ILE A 23 5.54 -5.22 -3.97
C ILE A 23 6.99 -4.79 -4.08
N THR A 24 7.92 -5.75 -4.18
CA THR A 24 9.34 -5.45 -4.37
C THR A 24 9.80 -5.83 -5.77
N ILE A 25 10.41 -4.88 -6.49
CA ILE A 25 10.95 -5.08 -7.84
C ILE A 25 12.40 -4.59 -7.84
N GLY A 26 13.35 -5.51 -8.00
CA GLY A 26 14.78 -5.20 -7.91
C GLY A 26 15.14 -4.59 -6.54
N SER A 27 15.71 -3.40 -6.53
CA SER A 27 16.09 -2.65 -5.31
C SER A 27 15.08 -1.57 -4.93
N THR A 28 13.81 -1.73 -5.31
CA THR A 28 12.73 -0.78 -4.99
C THR A 28 11.51 -1.52 -4.47
N GLU A 29 10.99 -1.05 -3.34
CA GLU A 29 9.73 -1.45 -2.75
C GLU A 29 8.66 -0.40 -3.04
N TYR A 30 7.50 -0.86 -3.49
CA TYR A 30 6.32 -0.06 -3.79
C TYR A 30 5.24 -0.46 -2.79
N CYS A 31 4.75 0.48 -1.98
CA CYS A 31 3.74 0.21 -0.97
C CYS A 31 2.52 1.10 -1.17
N LYS A 32 1.38 0.48 -1.41
CA LYS A 32 0.08 1.13 -1.61
C LYS A 32 -0.74 1.06 -0.31
N PRO A 33 -0.91 2.18 0.41
CA PRO A 33 -1.83 2.23 1.53
C PRO A 33 -3.28 2.21 1.05
N MET A 34 -4.15 1.57 1.82
CA MET A 34 -5.57 1.42 1.54
C MET A 34 -6.41 1.62 2.81
N CYS A 35 -7.54 2.32 2.71
CA CYS A 35 -8.46 2.51 3.84
C CYS A 35 -9.68 1.58 3.73
N ASN A 36 -10.18 1.12 4.88
CA ASN A 36 -11.43 0.36 4.95
C ASN A 36 -12.63 1.28 4.69
N LYS A 37 -13.78 0.68 4.36
CA LYS A 37 -15.05 1.42 4.30
C LYS A 37 -15.37 2.13 5.61
N GLY A 38 -15.95 3.33 5.49
CA GLY A 38 -16.24 4.22 6.62
C GLY A 38 -15.04 5.06 7.05
N TYR A 39 -13.93 4.99 6.30
CA TYR A 39 -12.73 5.77 6.53
C TYR A 39 -12.24 6.40 5.23
N ASP A 40 -11.62 7.57 5.36
CA ASP A 40 -10.94 8.25 4.27
C ASP A 40 -9.50 8.60 4.66
N PHE A 41 -8.66 8.89 3.67
CA PHE A 41 -7.33 9.43 3.90
C PHE A 41 -7.47 10.85 4.49
N SER A 42 -6.73 11.09 5.57
CA SER A 42 -6.56 12.43 6.19
C SER A 42 -5.92 13.48 5.27
N PHE A 43 -5.35 13.06 4.12
CA PHE A 43 -4.74 13.92 3.12
C PHE A 43 -5.11 13.48 1.72
N LEU A 44 -5.10 14.42 0.76
CA LEU A 44 -5.39 14.13 -0.64
C LEU A 44 -4.31 13.21 -1.25
N ARG A 45 -4.75 12.08 -1.81
CA ARG A 45 -3.91 11.03 -2.42
C ARG A 45 -4.46 10.50 -3.75
N ARG A 46 -5.30 11.26 -4.45
CA ARG A 46 -5.91 10.85 -5.74
C ARG A 46 -4.89 10.48 -6.82
N SER A 47 -3.78 11.21 -6.89
CA SER A 47 -2.70 10.96 -7.85
C SER A 47 -1.54 10.13 -7.29
N ARG A 48 -1.41 10.04 -5.97
CA ARG A 48 -0.31 9.33 -5.27
C ARG A 48 -0.79 8.01 -4.70
N LEU A 49 -0.95 7.04 -5.60
CA LEU A 49 -1.49 5.71 -5.28
C LEU A 49 -0.59 4.91 -4.34
N TYR A 50 0.72 5.07 -4.42
CA TYR A 50 1.69 4.33 -3.63
C TYR A 50 2.83 5.24 -3.17
N GLU A 51 3.61 4.74 -2.21
CA GLU A 51 4.92 5.28 -1.84
C GLU A 51 6.01 4.34 -2.35
N THR A 52 7.19 4.88 -2.60
CA THR A 52 8.36 4.10 -2.99
C THR A 52 9.47 4.22 -1.96
N CYS A 53 10.25 3.15 -1.83
CA CYS A 53 11.51 3.15 -1.11
C CYS A 53 12.52 2.28 -1.84
N GLY A 54 13.72 2.80 -2.10
CA GLY A 54 14.75 2.06 -2.82
C GLY A 54 16.00 2.89 -3.06
N SER A 55 16.89 2.41 -3.93
CA SER A 55 18.14 3.11 -4.24
C SER A 55 17.95 4.53 -4.79
N THR A 56 16.85 4.79 -5.50
CA THR A 56 16.51 6.12 -6.04
C THR A 56 16.00 7.10 -4.99
N THR A 57 15.55 6.61 -3.83
CA THR A 57 15.05 7.42 -2.72
C THR A 57 15.99 7.37 -1.51
N GLU A 58 17.23 6.91 -1.72
CA GLU A 58 18.22 6.68 -0.67
C GLU A 58 17.66 5.85 0.49
N PHE A 59 16.85 4.85 0.15
CA PHE A 59 16.16 3.95 1.08
C PHE A 59 15.27 4.67 2.11
N THR A 60 14.72 5.82 1.72
CA THR A 60 13.69 6.54 2.49
C THR A 60 12.36 6.48 1.74
N TRP A 61 11.25 6.36 2.47
CA TRP A 61 9.92 6.40 1.87
C TRP A 61 9.62 7.78 1.27
N THR A 62 8.97 7.82 0.11
CA THR A 62 8.47 9.06 -0.51
C THR A 62 7.29 9.72 0.25
N THR A 63 6.91 9.16 1.40
CA THR A 63 5.80 9.67 2.21
C THR A 63 6.07 11.11 2.66
N GLN A 64 5.01 11.91 2.70
CA GLN A 64 5.04 13.27 3.24
C GLN A 64 4.73 13.31 4.74
N LEU A 65 4.55 12.14 5.36
CA LEU A 65 4.18 12.03 6.77
C LEU A 65 5.41 11.98 7.68
N THR A 66 5.25 12.62 8.83
CA THR A 66 6.26 12.64 9.88
C THR A 66 6.59 11.22 10.35
N GLY A 67 7.87 10.93 10.55
CA GLY A 67 8.35 9.63 11.05
C GLY A 67 8.73 8.62 9.96
N GLY A 68 8.45 8.90 8.69
CA GLY A 68 8.98 8.15 7.54
C GLY A 68 8.47 6.71 7.37
N GLN A 69 7.87 6.09 8.39
CA GLN A 69 7.30 4.74 8.33
C GLN A 69 5.78 4.74 8.13
N THR A 70 5.12 5.83 8.52
CA THR A 70 3.68 6.00 8.31
C THR A 70 3.44 6.40 6.86
N LEU A 71 2.80 5.51 6.10
CA LEU A 71 2.50 5.79 4.69
C LEU A 71 1.13 6.44 4.51
N ALA A 72 0.18 6.23 5.43
CA ALA A 72 -1.13 6.87 5.41
C ALA A 72 -1.76 6.90 6.80
N VAL A 73 -2.79 7.72 6.96
CA VAL A 73 -3.70 7.70 8.12
C VAL A 73 -5.13 7.70 7.62
N CYS A 74 -5.91 6.71 8.05
CA CYS A 74 -7.32 6.54 7.72
C CYS A 74 -8.18 7.07 8.87
N GLU A 75 -9.02 8.07 8.60
CA GLU A 75 -9.90 8.72 9.57
C GLU A 75 -11.37 8.42 9.28
N PRO A 76 -12.24 8.33 10.30
CA PRO A 76 -13.66 8.10 10.08
C PRO A 76 -14.27 9.13 9.12
N SER A 77 -14.95 8.66 8.08
CA SER A 77 -15.62 9.50 7.11
C SER A 77 -16.81 8.78 6.47
N GLU A 78 -17.92 9.49 6.31
CA GLU A 78 -19.09 8.98 5.57
C GLU A 78 -18.82 8.87 4.07
N ARG A 79 -17.83 9.60 3.53
CA ARG A 79 -17.47 9.60 2.11
C ARG A 79 -15.96 9.48 1.93
N ALA A 80 -15.56 8.53 1.09
CA ALA A 80 -14.18 8.33 0.67
C ALA A 80 -13.90 9.10 -0.62
N VAL A 81 -13.24 10.26 -0.53
CA VAL A 81 -12.98 11.15 -1.67
C VAL A 81 -11.53 11.61 -1.77
N SER A 82 -10.72 11.42 -0.73
CA SER A 82 -9.33 11.88 -0.72
C SER A 82 -8.39 11.03 -1.57
N GLY A 83 -8.67 9.74 -1.74
CA GLY A 83 -7.91 8.77 -2.53
C GLY A 83 -8.55 8.46 -3.87
N ALA A 84 -7.83 7.70 -4.70
CA ALA A 84 -8.42 7.06 -5.87
C ALA A 84 -9.31 5.88 -5.44
N GLU A 85 -10.26 5.49 -6.29
CA GLU A 85 -11.22 4.40 -5.98
C GLU A 85 -10.52 3.10 -5.57
N SER A 86 -9.43 2.74 -6.25
CA SER A 86 -8.67 1.52 -5.93
C SER A 86 -7.82 1.61 -4.66
N ALA A 87 -7.73 2.78 -4.02
CA ALA A 87 -7.05 2.98 -2.74
C ALA A 87 -7.97 2.71 -1.54
N TYR A 88 -9.14 2.12 -1.77
CA TYR A 88 -10.07 1.68 -0.74
C TYR A 88 -10.35 0.19 -0.89
N PHE A 89 -10.56 -0.47 0.24
CA PHE A 89 -11.16 -1.81 0.21
C PHE A 89 -12.63 -1.70 -0.20
N PRO A 90 -13.16 -2.65 -1.00
CA PRO A 90 -14.53 -2.60 -1.47
C PRO A 90 -15.53 -2.73 -0.33
N ASP A 91 -16.77 -2.33 -0.59
CA ASP A 91 -17.84 -2.21 0.41
C ASP A 91 -18.12 -3.45 1.26
N ASN A 92 -17.90 -4.63 0.69
CA ASN A 92 -18.12 -5.93 1.32
C ASN A 92 -16.83 -6.55 1.89
N SER A 93 -15.77 -5.74 2.04
CA SER A 93 -14.47 -6.21 2.47
C SER A 93 -13.78 -5.21 3.39
N SER A 94 -12.77 -5.71 4.08
CA SER A 94 -11.86 -4.96 4.93
C SER A 94 -10.47 -5.51 4.70
N CYS A 95 -9.43 -4.82 5.19
CA CYS A 95 -8.09 -5.36 5.09
C CYS A 95 -7.99 -6.81 5.60
N LEU A 96 -8.57 -7.11 6.78
CA LEU A 96 -8.51 -8.46 7.36
C LEU A 96 -9.24 -9.49 6.50
N HIS A 97 -10.40 -9.13 5.93
CA HIS A 97 -11.13 -10.00 5.02
C HIS A 97 -10.34 -10.24 3.73
N THR A 98 -9.78 -9.18 3.13
CA THR A 98 -8.94 -9.28 1.94
C THR A 98 -7.71 -10.13 2.21
N LEU A 99 -7.04 -9.93 3.35
CA LEU A 99 -5.88 -10.73 3.75
C LEU A 99 -6.23 -12.22 3.88
N ALA A 100 -7.41 -12.54 4.42
CA ALA A 100 -7.83 -13.93 4.60
C ALA A 100 -8.25 -14.65 3.30
N TYR A 101 -8.81 -13.92 2.33
CA TYR A 101 -9.51 -14.55 1.20
C TYR A 101 -9.11 -14.06 -0.18
N ARG A 102 -8.53 -12.86 -0.31
CA ARG A 102 -8.33 -12.16 -1.60
C ARG A 102 -6.99 -11.44 -1.70
N GLU A 103 -5.98 -11.87 -0.93
CA GLU A 103 -4.65 -11.24 -0.92
C GLU A 103 -4.03 -11.26 -2.31
N SER A 104 -4.05 -12.41 -3.00
CA SER A 104 -3.49 -12.55 -4.35
C SER A 104 -4.17 -11.63 -5.37
N GLU A 105 -5.50 -11.53 -5.35
CA GLU A 105 -6.24 -10.62 -6.25
C GLU A 105 -5.87 -9.15 -6.00
N GLN A 106 -5.65 -8.79 -4.74
CA GLN A 106 -5.26 -7.44 -4.36
C GLN A 106 -3.82 -7.11 -4.79
N ILE A 107 -2.90 -8.09 -4.69
CA ILE A 107 -1.53 -7.98 -5.21
C ILE A 107 -1.55 -7.83 -6.74
N GLU A 108 -2.29 -8.68 -7.45
CA GLU A 108 -2.43 -8.61 -8.92
C GLU A 108 -3.01 -7.27 -9.38
N THR A 109 -3.99 -6.75 -8.65
CA THR A 109 -4.55 -5.42 -8.91
C THR A 109 -3.47 -4.35 -8.83
N PHE A 110 -2.64 -4.38 -7.77
CA PHE A 110 -1.59 -3.39 -7.59
C PHE A 110 -0.44 -3.55 -8.61
N LEU A 111 -0.05 -4.77 -8.96
CA LEU A 111 0.88 -5.04 -10.07
C LEU A 111 0.36 -4.43 -11.39
N GLY A 112 -0.94 -4.61 -11.69
CA GLY A 112 -1.56 -4.01 -12.87
C GLY A 112 -1.54 -2.47 -12.85
N GLU A 113 -1.65 -1.84 -11.69
CA GLU A 113 -1.53 -0.39 -11.54
C GLU A 113 -0.10 0.11 -11.76
N LEU A 114 0.91 -0.60 -11.24
CA LEU A 114 2.32 -0.30 -11.49
C LEU A 114 2.66 -0.44 -12.98
N ALA A 115 2.19 -1.52 -13.62
CA ALA A 115 2.39 -1.74 -15.05
C ALA A 115 1.76 -0.64 -15.92
N LYS A 116 0.57 -0.14 -15.56
CA LYS A 116 -0.06 1.01 -16.23
C LYS A 116 0.75 2.30 -16.14
N GLN A 117 1.64 2.42 -15.15
CA GLN A 117 2.58 3.54 -15.00
C GLN A 117 3.93 3.28 -15.68
N GLY A 118 4.07 2.19 -16.42
CA GLY A 118 5.29 1.85 -17.16
C GLY A 118 6.35 1.12 -16.32
N ILE A 119 6.00 0.62 -15.13
CA ILE A 119 6.90 -0.17 -14.29
C ILE A 119 6.86 -1.63 -14.76
N ASP A 120 8.02 -2.24 -15.02
CA ASP A 120 8.11 -3.66 -15.35
C ASP A 120 7.87 -4.52 -14.10
N THR A 121 6.71 -5.16 -14.04
CA THR A 121 6.30 -6.00 -12.91
C THR A 121 6.60 -7.49 -13.10
N PHE A 122 7.15 -7.93 -14.23
CA PHE A 122 7.37 -9.36 -14.49
C PHE A 122 8.36 -9.99 -13.50
N ASN A 123 9.34 -9.22 -13.04
CA ASN A 123 10.45 -9.67 -12.19
C ASN A 123 10.30 -9.28 -10.70
N HIS A 124 9.09 -9.02 -10.23
CA HIS A 124 8.81 -8.82 -8.79
C HIS A 124 9.19 -10.04 -7.91
N ASP A 125 9.61 -9.79 -6.67
CA ASP A 125 9.86 -10.82 -5.66
C ASP A 125 8.53 -11.29 -5.05
N LYS A 126 7.99 -12.37 -5.61
CA LYS A 126 6.73 -13.00 -5.16
C LYS A 126 6.73 -13.43 -3.69
N GLU A 127 7.89 -13.67 -3.10
CA GLU A 127 7.98 -14.00 -1.67
C GLU A 127 7.87 -12.75 -0.79
N ALA A 128 8.26 -11.58 -1.33
CA ALA A 128 8.14 -10.28 -0.69
C ALA A 128 6.74 -9.68 -0.80
N ASP A 129 5.99 -10.02 -1.86
CA ASP A 129 4.64 -9.50 -2.05
C ASP A 129 3.71 -9.88 -0.90
N CYS A 130 3.02 -8.86 -0.37
CA CYS A 130 2.14 -9.08 0.75
C CYS A 130 1.15 -7.94 1.01
N LEU A 131 0.12 -8.26 1.80
CA LEU A 131 -0.79 -7.31 2.43
C LEU A 131 -0.60 -7.29 3.95
N ILE A 132 -0.48 -6.09 4.54
CA ILE A 132 -0.41 -5.86 6.00
C ILE A 132 -1.63 -5.08 6.43
N CYS A 133 -2.27 -5.49 7.52
CA CYS A 133 -3.40 -4.77 8.11
C CYS A 133 -3.01 -4.05 9.39
N GLY A 134 -3.49 -2.81 9.54
CA GLY A 134 -3.35 -2.04 10.77
C GLY A 134 -4.53 -2.28 11.71
N TYR A 135 -4.23 -2.37 13.01
CA TYR A 135 -5.20 -2.60 14.08
C TYR A 135 -5.53 -1.30 14.84
#